data_AF-A0A3D1Z5Z8-F1
#
_entry.id   AF-A0A3D1Z5Z8-F1
#
_cell.length_a   1.000
_cell.length_b   1.000
_cell.length_c   1.000
_cell.angle_alpha   90.00
_cell.angle_beta   90.00
_cell.angle_gamma   90.00
#
_symmetry.space_group_name_H-M   'P 1'
#
loop_
_entity.id
_entity.type
_entity.pdbx_description
1 polymer ?
#
loop_
_entity_poly.entity_id
_entity_poly.type
_entity_poly.pdbx_seq_one_letter_code
_entity_poly.pdbx_strand_id
1 'polypeptide(L)'
;MGFSTSVLADEGVRTNTSVPSYTNNSDYKVGFGFDRGFSVVGQLYNKVNLSLGDDGVAADYIFLTGKFNQKLPFTWYASVGGFYDWDNTCHNGCGNPHHDSDHYFNDYGVRVPFGLDWNFASRWDTYVQLAPVINVPDDFDVEFQAAIGIRYSL
;
A
#
# COMPACT_ATOMS: atom_id res chain seq x y z
N MET A 1 27.92 -4.64 -44.04
CA MET A 1 28.19 -5.53 -42.89
C MET A 1 29.23 -4.82 -42.02
N GLY A 2 29.04 -4.45 -40.76
CA GLY A 2 27.90 -4.52 -39.84
C GLY A 2 28.01 -3.35 -38.85
N PHE A 3 26.91 -3.09 -38.15
CA PHE A 3 26.75 -2.08 -37.11
C PHE A 3 27.46 -2.51 -35.82
N SER A 4 27.99 -1.53 -35.06
CA SER A 4 27.79 -1.45 -33.60
C SER A 4 28.41 -0.14 -33.10
N THR A 5 27.60 0.92 -33.01
CA THR A 5 27.92 2.04 -32.11
C THR A 5 27.20 1.73 -30.80
N SER A 6 27.96 1.41 -29.76
CA SER A 6 27.44 1.39 -28.40
C SER A 6 26.93 2.79 -28.06
N VAL A 7 25.61 2.94 -27.97
CA VAL A 7 24.99 4.09 -27.32
C VAL A 7 25.14 3.84 -25.82
N LEU A 8 26.30 4.21 -25.27
CA LEU A 8 26.39 4.45 -23.83
C LEU A 8 25.71 5.81 -23.60
N ALA A 9 24.67 5.81 -22.78
CA ALA A 9 24.10 7.06 -22.30
C ALA A 9 25.21 7.80 -21.54
N ASP A 10 25.49 9.03 -21.95
CA ASP A 10 26.40 9.94 -21.27
C ASP A 10 25.99 10.07 -19.80
N GLU A 11 26.92 9.84 -18.86
CA GLU A 11 26.64 9.95 -17.42
C GLU A 11 26.44 11.43 -17.08
N GLY A 12 25.22 11.92 -17.28
CA GLY A 12 24.83 13.28 -16.95
C GLY A 12 25.11 13.59 -15.47
N VAL A 13 25.79 14.71 -15.24
CA VAL A 13 26.09 15.27 -13.92
C VAL A 13 24.81 15.32 -13.08
N ARG A 14 24.78 14.64 -11.92
CA ARG A 14 23.67 14.70 -10.96
C ARG A 14 23.57 16.11 -10.36
N THR A 15 22.88 17.02 -11.05
CA THR A 15 22.46 18.30 -10.47
C THR A 15 21.30 18.04 -9.53
N ASN A 16 21.53 18.14 -8.22
CA ASN A 16 20.57 18.24 -7.11
C ASN A 16 19.09 17.97 -7.51
N THR A 17 18.78 16.71 -7.76
CA THR A 17 17.49 16.26 -8.28
C THR A 17 16.54 16.11 -7.10
N SER A 18 15.90 17.22 -6.69
CA SER A 18 14.70 17.10 -5.87
C SER A 18 13.71 16.25 -6.65
N VAL A 19 13.37 15.09 -6.12
CA VAL A 19 12.37 14.20 -6.69
C VAL A 19 11.09 15.02 -6.91
N PRO A 20 10.52 15.08 -8.12
CA PRO A 20 9.34 15.89 -8.39
C PRO A 20 8.14 15.35 -7.60
N SER A 21 7.34 16.29 -7.09
CA SER A 21 6.04 16.01 -6.49
C SER A 21 4.99 16.91 -7.14
N TYR A 22 3.91 16.31 -7.60
CA TYR A 22 2.79 17.03 -8.21
C TYR A 22 1.71 17.32 -7.15
N THR A 23 0.95 18.40 -7.34
CA THR A 23 -0.25 18.66 -6.54
C THR A 23 -1.42 17.95 -7.20
N ASN A 24 -2.10 17.12 -6.45
CA ASN A 24 -3.28 16.39 -6.90
C ASN A 24 -4.45 16.75 -5.99
N ASN A 25 -5.57 17.17 -6.58
CA ASN A 25 -6.72 17.72 -5.86
C ASN A 25 -8.00 16.94 -6.16
N SER A 26 -7.85 15.66 -6.55
CA SER A 26 -8.98 14.77 -6.79
C SER A 26 -9.43 14.11 -5.50
N ASP A 27 -10.74 14.05 -5.32
CA ASP A 27 -11.40 13.33 -4.24
C ASP A 27 -11.38 11.81 -4.48
N TYR A 28 -11.07 11.34 -5.68
CA TYR A 28 -11.14 9.92 -6.02
C TYR A 28 -9.86 9.43 -6.66
N LYS A 29 -9.34 8.32 -6.15
CA LYS A 29 -8.20 7.62 -6.72
C LYS A 29 -8.51 6.14 -6.86
N VAL A 30 -8.02 5.54 -7.94
CA VAL A 30 -8.17 4.11 -8.23
C VAL A 30 -6.89 3.56 -8.84
N GLY A 31 -6.54 2.32 -8.53
CA GLY A 31 -5.41 1.66 -9.13
C GLY A 31 -5.23 0.25 -8.63
N PHE A 32 -3.97 -0.18 -8.59
CA PHE A 32 -3.59 -1.54 -8.23
C PHE A 32 -2.46 -1.52 -7.21
N GLY A 33 -2.41 -2.55 -6.38
CA GLY A 33 -1.40 -2.68 -5.35
C GLY A 33 -1.27 -4.10 -4.83
N PHE A 34 -0.49 -4.23 -3.78
CA PHE A 34 -0.42 -5.39 -2.93
C PHE A 34 -0.91 -4.99 -1.54
N ASP A 35 -2.09 -5.46 -1.17
CA ASP A 35 -2.70 -5.29 0.15
C ASP A 35 -3.75 -6.41 0.31
N ARG A 36 -3.44 -7.40 1.15
CA ARG A 36 -4.10 -8.72 1.17
C ARG A 36 -4.02 -9.40 -0.21
N GLY A 37 -2.79 -9.62 -0.67
CA GLY A 37 -2.52 -10.13 -2.02
C GLY A 37 -2.53 -9.04 -3.09
N PHE A 38 -2.56 -9.42 -4.36
CA PHE A 38 -2.72 -8.49 -5.48
C PHE A 38 -4.13 -7.90 -5.49
N SER A 39 -4.23 -6.58 -5.44
CA SER A 39 -5.48 -5.89 -5.18
C SER A 39 -5.79 -4.75 -6.13
N VAL A 40 -7.09 -4.52 -6.33
CA VAL A 40 -7.61 -3.23 -6.77
C VAL A 40 -7.72 -2.34 -5.55
N VAL A 41 -7.13 -1.15 -5.64
CA VAL A 41 -7.04 -0.23 -4.50
C VAL A 41 -7.62 1.12 -4.86
N GLY A 42 -8.20 1.79 -3.88
CA GLY A 42 -8.83 3.09 -4.08
C GLY A 42 -8.67 4.00 -2.87
N GLN A 43 -8.79 5.30 -3.13
CA GLN A 43 -8.90 6.32 -2.09
C GLN A 43 -10.11 7.21 -2.40
N LEU A 44 -10.99 7.37 -1.42
CA LEU A 44 -12.21 8.18 -1.51
C LEU A 44 -12.14 9.36 -0.56
N TYR A 45 -12.48 10.55 -1.07
CA TYR A 45 -12.51 11.83 -0.37
C TYR A 45 -11.24 12.16 0.41
N ASN A 46 -10.09 11.64 -0.03
CA ASN A 46 -8.80 11.71 0.68
C ASN A 46 -8.88 11.22 2.15
N LYS A 47 -9.88 10.39 2.47
CA LYS A 47 -10.22 9.98 3.83
C LYS A 47 -10.40 8.49 3.99
N VAL A 48 -10.73 7.75 2.94
CA VAL A 48 -10.96 6.32 3.02
C VAL A 48 -10.08 5.61 2.01
N ASN A 49 -9.18 4.74 2.48
CA ASN A 49 -8.48 3.80 1.62
C ASN A 49 -9.28 2.50 1.56
N LEU A 50 -9.42 1.92 0.37
CA LEU A 50 -10.08 0.65 0.12
C LEU A 50 -9.12 -0.28 -0.63
N SER A 51 -9.12 -1.56 -0.28
CA SER A 51 -8.40 -2.61 -1.00
C SER A 51 -9.33 -3.80 -1.22
N LEU A 52 -9.33 -4.35 -2.44
CA LEU A 52 -9.97 -5.61 -2.81
C LEU A 52 -8.90 -6.49 -3.45
N GLY A 53 -8.25 -7.31 -2.63
CA GLY A 53 -7.20 -8.26 -3.00
C GLY A 53 -7.74 -9.62 -3.41
N ASP A 54 -6.88 -10.51 -3.86
CA ASP A 54 -7.21 -11.93 -4.03
C ASP A 54 -7.36 -12.65 -2.69
N ASP A 55 -6.69 -12.19 -1.63
CA ASP A 55 -6.73 -12.82 -0.31
C ASP A 55 -7.79 -12.20 0.63
N GLY A 56 -8.23 -10.96 0.36
CA GLY A 56 -9.15 -10.27 1.24
C GLY A 56 -9.53 -8.84 0.84
N VAL A 57 -10.40 -8.23 1.65
CA VAL A 57 -10.78 -6.81 1.55
C VAL A 57 -10.28 -6.04 2.75
N ALA A 58 -9.97 -4.77 2.57
CA ALA A 58 -9.73 -3.86 3.67
C ALA A 58 -10.29 -2.47 3.41
N ALA A 59 -10.65 -1.79 4.50
CA ALA A 59 -11.14 -0.42 4.49
C ALA A 59 -10.57 0.35 5.68
N ASP A 60 -9.87 1.46 5.39
CA ASP A 60 -9.22 2.29 6.41
C ASP A 60 -9.66 3.74 6.32
N TYR A 61 -10.03 4.31 7.46
CA TYR A 61 -10.30 5.73 7.61
C TYR A 61 -9.02 6.48 8.02
N ILE A 62 -8.56 7.39 7.16
CA ILE A 62 -7.45 8.30 7.39
C ILE A 62 -7.92 9.40 8.34
N PHE A 63 -7.31 9.45 9.52
CA PHE A 63 -7.63 10.43 10.56
C PHE A 63 -6.52 11.48 10.74
N LEU A 64 -5.31 11.21 10.26
CA LEU A 64 -4.20 12.18 10.25
C LEU A 64 -3.49 12.16 8.90
N THR A 65 -3.12 13.35 8.45
CA THR A 65 -2.27 13.56 7.27
C THR A 65 -1.30 14.69 7.57
N GLY A 66 -0.07 14.59 7.05
CA GLY A 66 0.91 15.66 7.18
C GLY A 66 1.89 15.72 6.03
N LYS A 67 2.62 16.84 6.00
CA LYS A 67 3.73 17.07 5.09
C LYS A 67 5.01 17.16 5.89
N PHE A 68 6.12 16.67 5.34
CA PHE A 68 7.41 16.87 5.97
C PHE A 68 7.83 18.35 5.82
N ASN A 69 8.43 18.92 6.86
CA ASN A 69 8.92 20.31 6.85
C ASN A 69 10.14 20.50 5.94
N GLN A 70 10.89 19.42 5.70
CA GLN A 70 11.93 19.37 4.69
C GLN A 70 11.26 19.22 3.32
N LYS A 71 11.85 19.75 2.24
CA LYS A 71 11.34 19.69 0.85
C LYS A 71 11.35 18.25 0.27
N LEU A 72 10.78 17.31 1.01
CA LEU A 72 10.59 15.93 0.60
C LEU A 72 9.32 15.85 -0.25
N PRO A 73 9.33 15.04 -1.32
CA PRO A 73 8.18 14.87 -2.22
C PRO A 73 7.06 14.00 -1.62
N PHE A 74 7.12 13.70 -0.32
CA PHE A 74 6.27 12.73 0.35
C PHE A 74 5.29 13.42 1.28
N THR A 75 4.08 12.88 1.36
CA THR A 75 3.15 13.15 2.46
C THR A 75 2.99 11.88 3.29
N TRP A 76 2.69 12.02 4.57
CA TRP A 76 2.43 10.89 5.45
C TRP A 76 0.98 10.88 5.90
N TYR A 77 0.45 9.71 6.21
CA TYR A 77 -0.87 9.55 6.79
C TYR A 77 -0.89 8.48 7.88
N ALA A 78 -1.86 8.59 8.77
CA ALA A 78 -2.24 7.54 9.70
C ALA A 78 -3.73 7.26 9.56
N SER A 79 -4.08 5.98 9.54
CA SER A 79 -5.45 5.49 9.38
C SER A 79 -5.77 4.39 10.40
N VAL A 80 -7.06 4.12 10.55
CA VAL A 80 -7.58 2.98 11.32
C VAL A 80 -8.64 2.30 10.48
N GLY A 81 -8.64 0.98 10.48
CA GLY A 81 -9.53 0.23 9.62
C GLY A 81 -9.72 -1.21 10.06
N GLY A 82 -10.42 -1.93 9.22
CA GLY A 82 -10.62 -3.36 9.35
C GLY A 82 -10.37 -4.06 8.04
N PHE A 83 -10.14 -5.36 8.13
CA PHE A 83 -10.00 -6.23 6.99
C PHE A 83 -10.83 -7.49 7.20
N TYR A 84 -11.03 -8.21 6.10
CA TYR A 84 -11.68 -9.50 6.06
C TYR A 84 -11.02 -10.33 4.96
N ASP A 85 -10.44 -11.45 5.34
CA ASP A 85 -9.75 -12.36 4.44
C ASP A 85 -10.68 -13.51 4.06
N TRP A 86 -10.63 -13.94 2.81
CA TRP A 86 -11.49 -15.01 2.28
C TRP A 86 -10.71 -16.14 1.62
N ASP A 87 -9.39 -16.00 1.47
CA ASP A 87 -8.57 -17.07 0.92
C ASP A 87 -8.00 -17.98 2.02
N ASN A 88 -8.10 -19.29 1.79
CA ASN A 88 -7.59 -20.32 2.70
C ASN A 88 -6.15 -20.73 2.36
N THR A 89 -5.48 -20.03 1.45
CA THR A 89 -4.17 -20.41 0.93
C THR A 89 -3.12 -19.36 1.29
N CYS A 90 -2.54 -19.57 2.47
CA CYS A 90 -1.22 -19.06 2.90
C CYS A 90 -1.21 -17.73 3.66
N HIS A 91 -1.94 -17.66 4.77
CA HIS A 91 -1.58 -16.75 5.86
C HIS A 91 -0.56 -17.47 6.76
N ASN A 92 0.65 -16.90 6.87
CA ASN A 92 1.81 -17.33 7.68
C ASN A 92 2.88 -18.19 7.00
N GLY A 93 3.65 -17.58 6.09
CA GLY A 93 5.04 -17.95 5.84
C GLY A 93 5.25 -19.29 5.12
N CYS A 94 6.05 -19.26 4.06
CA CYS A 94 6.63 -20.47 3.50
C CYS A 94 7.59 -21.11 4.52
N GLY A 95 7.07 -21.90 5.46
CA GLY A 95 7.87 -22.67 6.42
C GLY A 95 7.28 -22.87 7.80
N ASN A 96 6.19 -23.64 7.94
CA ASN A 96 6.08 -24.74 8.91
C ASN A 96 4.68 -25.39 8.86
N PRO A 97 4.55 -26.69 8.57
CA PRO A 97 3.25 -27.35 8.48
C PRO A 97 2.89 -28.03 9.80
N HIS A 98 2.43 -27.31 10.82
CA HIS A 98 1.78 -27.92 11.99
C HIS A 98 0.82 -26.95 12.67
N HIS A 99 -0.49 -27.12 12.50
CA HIS A 99 -1.38 -27.42 13.62
C HIS A 99 -2.79 -27.73 13.11
N ASP A 100 -3.37 -28.73 13.76
CA ASP A 100 -4.55 -29.45 13.34
C ASP A 100 -5.85 -28.65 13.50
N SER A 101 -6.65 -28.71 12.45
CA SER A 101 -8.10 -28.93 12.41
C SER A 101 -8.97 -28.16 13.42
N ASP A 102 -9.72 -27.21 12.87
CA ASP A 102 -11.18 -27.02 13.02
C ASP A 102 -11.51 -25.56 13.29
N HIS A 103 -11.81 -24.78 12.24
CA HIS A 103 -12.88 -23.77 12.18
C HIS A 103 -12.77 -22.98 10.86
N TYR A 104 -13.74 -23.19 9.95
CA TYR A 104 -13.92 -22.44 8.69
C TYR A 104 -14.42 -21.01 8.95
N PHE A 105 -13.62 -20.17 9.63
CA PHE A 105 -13.92 -18.74 9.77
C PHE A 105 -12.91 -17.94 8.97
N ASN A 106 -13.45 -17.10 8.09
CA ASN A 106 -12.71 -16.04 7.40
C ASN A 106 -12.07 -15.12 8.45
N ASP A 107 -10.75 -14.94 8.39
CA ASP A 107 -10.01 -14.13 9.35
C ASP A 107 -10.37 -12.65 9.17
N TYR A 108 -10.82 -12.02 10.25
CA TYR A 108 -11.09 -10.59 10.28
C TYR A 108 -10.41 -9.95 11.48
N GLY A 109 -10.17 -8.66 11.36
CA GLY A 109 -9.49 -7.95 12.41
C GLY A 109 -9.45 -6.46 12.17
N VAL A 110 -8.76 -5.78 13.08
CA VAL A 110 -8.55 -4.34 13.04
C VAL A 110 -7.09 -4.05 12.71
N ARG A 111 -6.85 -2.95 11.99
CA ARG A 111 -5.51 -2.52 11.62
C ARG A 111 -5.32 -1.02 11.79
N VAL A 112 -4.08 -0.59 12.01
CA VAL A 112 -3.71 0.83 12.16
C VAL A 112 -2.62 1.23 11.17
N PRO A 113 -2.95 1.45 9.88
CA PRO A 113 -1.92 1.73 8.90
C PRO A 113 -1.27 3.10 9.09
N PHE A 114 0.05 3.13 8.93
CA PHE A 114 0.85 4.33 8.76
C PHE A 114 1.51 4.28 7.39
N GLY A 115 1.30 5.30 6.57
CA GLY A 115 1.73 5.28 5.19
C GLY A 115 2.35 6.57 4.69
N LEU A 116 3.00 6.44 3.53
CA LEU A 116 3.59 7.51 2.75
C LEU A 116 2.94 7.53 1.38
N ASP A 117 2.56 8.73 0.92
CA ASP A 117 2.13 8.98 -0.46
C ASP A 117 3.19 9.79 -1.20
N TRP A 118 3.41 9.44 -2.47
CA TRP A 118 4.25 10.19 -3.39
C TRP A 118 3.53 10.44 -4.72
N ASN A 119 3.21 11.71 -4.99
CA ASN A 119 2.66 12.14 -6.28
C ASN A 119 3.79 12.26 -7.32
N PHE A 120 4.25 11.16 -7.88
CA PHE A 120 5.42 11.12 -8.77
C PHE A 120 5.14 11.62 -10.20
N ALA A 121 3.88 11.66 -10.63
CA ALA A 121 3.46 12.18 -11.93
C ALA A 121 2.12 12.91 -11.83
N SER A 122 1.79 13.71 -12.85
CA SER A 122 0.48 14.37 -12.91
C SER A 122 -0.62 13.30 -12.89
N ARG A 123 -1.55 13.43 -11.92
CA ARG A 123 -2.64 12.48 -11.65
C ARG A 123 -2.21 11.09 -11.19
N TRP A 124 -0.93 10.79 -11.03
CA TRP A 124 -0.46 9.50 -10.55
C TRP A 124 0.23 9.64 -9.21
N ASP A 125 -0.13 8.77 -8.27
CA ASP A 125 0.56 8.61 -7.01
C ASP A 125 0.94 7.15 -6.77
N THR A 126 1.92 6.97 -5.90
CA THR A 126 2.22 5.67 -5.30
C THR A 126 2.14 5.83 -3.79
N TYR A 127 1.76 4.76 -3.11
CA TYR A 127 1.72 4.73 -1.66
C TYR A 127 2.42 3.48 -1.15
N VAL A 128 2.95 3.57 0.07
CA VAL A 128 3.42 2.45 0.86
C VAL A 128 2.90 2.61 2.27
N GLN A 129 2.47 1.53 2.92
CA GLN A 129 2.01 1.54 4.30
C GLN A 129 2.49 0.32 5.07
N LEU A 130 2.62 0.51 6.37
CA LEU A 130 2.85 -0.54 7.36
C LEU A 130 1.76 -0.43 8.41
N ALA A 131 1.17 -1.55 8.80
CA ALA A 131 0.08 -1.60 9.75
C ALA A 131 0.34 -2.69 10.79
N PRO A 132 0.30 -2.39 12.10
CA PRO A 132 0.00 -3.42 13.09
C PRO A 132 -1.45 -3.86 12.91
N VAL A 133 -1.67 -5.16 13.07
CA VAL A 133 -2.94 -5.85 12.87
C VAL A 133 -3.26 -6.65 14.12
N ILE A 134 -4.53 -6.66 14.52
CA ILE A 134 -5.04 -7.48 15.61
C ILE A 134 -6.14 -8.37 15.03
N ASN A 135 -5.92 -9.69 15.08
CA ASN A 135 -6.88 -10.71 14.67
C ASN A 135 -7.88 -11.00 15.80
N VAL A 136 -9.12 -11.40 15.47
CA VAL A 136 -10.19 -11.72 16.43
C VAL A 136 -10.83 -13.05 15.97
N PRO A 137 -10.92 -14.13 16.80
CA PRO A 137 -11.41 -14.03 18.18
C PRO A 137 -10.59 -14.64 19.33
N ASP A 138 -9.60 -15.51 19.15
CA ASP A 138 -9.20 -16.37 20.30
C ASP A 138 -7.87 -16.03 21.00
N ASP A 139 -6.96 -15.28 20.40
CA ASP A 139 -5.78 -14.75 21.09
C ASP A 139 -5.42 -13.37 20.55
N PHE A 140 -4.97 -12.44 21.41
CA PHE A 140 -4.53 -11.10 21.01
C PHE A 140 -3.18 -11.21 20.29
N ASP A 141 -3.21 -11.66 19.04
CA ASP A 141 -2.03 -11.75 18.18
C ASP A 141 -1.85 -10.46 17.40
N VAL A 142 -0.70 -9.82 17.65
CA VAL A 142 -0.28 -8.62 16.95
C VAL A 142 0.64 -9.01 15.80
N GLU A 143 0.16 -8.82 14.59
CA GLU A 143 0.92 -9.04 13.36
C GLU A 143 1.25 -7.72 12.68
N PHE A 144 2.19 -7.75 11.72
CA PHE A 144 2.51 -6.59 10.89
C PHE A 144 2.23 -6.89 9.43
N GLN A 145 1.45 -6.00 8.82
CA GLN A 145 1.13 -6.01 7.41
C GLN A 145 1.83 -4.86 6.70
N ALA A 146 2.27 -5.12 5.47
CA ALA A 146 2.75 -4.10 4.55
C ALA A 146 1.85 -4.04 3.31
N ALA A 147 1.68 -2.84 2.76
CA ALA A 147 1.02 -2.66 1.49
C ALA A 147 1.71 -1.60 0.64
N ILE A 148 1.64 -1.76 -0.67
CA ILE A 148 2.21 -0.83 -1.66
C ILE A 148 1.34 -0.80 -2.90
N GLY A 149 1.16 0.36 -3.51
CA GLY A 149 0.37 0.45 -4.74
C GLY A 149 0.60 1.72 -5.54
N ILE A 150 -0.01 1.76 -6.72
CA ILE A 150 -0.02 2.89 -7.64
C ILE A 150 -1.47 3.25 -7.93
N ARG A 151 -1.82 4.53 -7.84
CA ARG A 151 -3.19 5.00 -8.09
C ARG A 151 -3.19 6.16 -9.08
N TYR A 152 -4.26 6.21 -9.86
CA TYR A 152 -4.61 7.31 -10.74
C TYR A 152 -5.74 8.12 -10.11
N SER A 153 -5.62 9.44 -10.17
CA SER A 153 -6.62 10.39 -9.72
C SER A 153 -7.53 10.83 -10.85
N LEU A 154 -8.83 10.70 -10.59
CA LEU A 154 -9.91 10.98 -11.54
C LEU A 154 -10.15 12.47 -11.68
#